data_AF-A0A150XR02-F1
#
_entry.id   AF-A0A150XR02-F1
#
_cell.length_a   1.000
_cell.length_b   1.000
_cell.length_c   1.000
_cell.angle_alpha   90.00
_cell.angle_beta   90.00
_cell.angle_gamma   90.00
#
_symmetry.space_group_name_H-M   'P 1'
#
loop_
_entity.id
_entity.type
_entity.pdbx_description
1 polymer ?
#
loop_
_entity_poly.entity_id
_entity_poly.type
_entity_poly.pdbx_seq_one_letter_code
_entity_poly.pdbx_strand_id
1 'polypeptide(L)'
;MFRKWLIYRLYRFVRVFLRESSDSLKKSFEKLEQHLLYFFYRYFVFKTIVTPRDHKPRVLFGPCPIINNKYWANALKANGYKADSIVTAVPIINSNEDFDILIEDLFPIKGKRNNWNITKQKLEVFSYILKEYDIFLMAFRFNFFDNTVFFKNEARLLKLYGKKVIIIPYGSDYYKYSKIIDQSFKHNLMISVPTEVFNEKSISEKVDYWTVNADFVIMAIMLDDAARWDALPLSVLCIDLNEWKPSVKVQKSDGHNGTVTIAHSPNFRGFKGTEFIIQAVQELKAEGLKIDFILLEKVKNEVVRSTLQEKADILVEQLILTGHGLNAIEGLASGIPVLSNLENPEIMNVFRRYSYLNECPIVSTSPENVKDNLRKLITNPELRVQLGSAGRKYAEKYHSYNAFNALFAEMEKKIWRDDPSSDPMNFFNPRNSKSYNNLTPLINHPLTNSHITND
;
A
#
# COMPACT_ATOMS: atom_id res chain seq x y z
N MET A 1 37.84 -28.03 5.47
CA MET A 1 38.81 -26.93 5.66
C MET A 1 39.53 -26.54 4.35
N PHE A 2 40.03 -27.51 3.57
CA PHE A 2 40.79 -27.28 2.32
C PHE A 2 40.02 -26.52 1.20
N ARG A 3 38.71 -26.77 1.03
CA ARG A 3 37.87 -26.08 0.02
C ARG A 3 37.64 -24.59 0.30
N LYS A 4 37.54 -24.18 1.58
CA LYS A 4 37.44 -22.76 1.97
C LYS A 4 38.75 -22.02 1.71
N TRP A 5 39.89 -22.69 1.92
CA TRP A 5 41.22 -22.14 1.66
C TRP A 5 41.50 -21.92 0.17
N LEU A 6 41.10 -22.87 -0.69
CA LEU A 6 41.31 -22.79 -2.14
C LEU A 6 40.49 -21.64 -2.79
N ILE A 7 39.22 -21.51 -2.40
CA ILE A 7 38.35 -20.41 -2.85
C ILE A 7 38.91 -19.06 -2.38
N TYR A 8 39.41 -18.97 -1.15
CA TYR A 8 39.99 -17.74 -0.60
C TYR A 8 41.31 -17.34 -1.28
N ARG A 9 42.15 -18.32 -1.69
CA ARG A 9 43.39 -18.03 -2.45
C ARG A 9 43.11 -17.62 -3.89
N LEU A 10 42.20 -18.29 -4.59
CA LEU A 10 41.74 -17.85 -5.92
C LEU A 10 41.15 -16.44 -5.86
N TYR A 11 40.34 -16.16 -4.84
CA TYR A 11 39.77 -14.83 -4.60
C TYR A 11 40.84 -13.75 -4.44
N ARG A 12 41.88 -14.01 -3.64
CA ARG A 12 42.96 -13.04 -3.40
C ARG A 12 43.82 -12.80 -4.63
N PHE A 13 44.11 -13.85 -5.42
CA PHE A 13 44.91 -13.75 -6.64
C PHE A 13 44.18 -12.93 -7.72
N VAL A 14 42.88 -13.17 -7.91
CA VAL A 14 42.11 -12.44 -8.92
C VAL A 14 41.86 -10.98 -8.50
N ARG A 15 41.69 -10.68 -7.20
CA ARG A 15 41.60 -9.29 -6.72
C ARG A 15 42.86 -8.45 -6.97
N VAL A 16 44.04 -9.07 -6.98
CA VAL A 16 45.30 -8.39 -7.31
C VAL A 16 45.35 -8.08 -8.81
N PHE A 17 44.98 -9.05 -9.66
CA PHE A 17 44.90 -8.87 -11.12
C PHE A 17 43.88 -7.79 -11.54
N LEU A 18 42.84 -7.58 -10.72
CA LEU A 18 41.77 -6.62 -10.98
C LEU A 18 42.10 -5.15 -10.68
N ARG A 19 43.19 -4.88 -9.96
CA ARG A 19 43.62 -3.48 -9.73
C ARG A 19 44.04 -2.78 -11.03
N GLU A 20 44.53 -3.54 -12.00
CA GLU A 20 45.10 -3.03 -13.27
C GLU A 20 44.18 -3.20 -14.49
N SER A 21 42.94 -3.68 -14.31
CA SER A 21 42.03 -3.97 -15.43
C SER A 21 41.01 -2.86 -15.71
N SER A 22 40.45 -2.87 -16.91
CA SER A 22 39.40 -1.95 -17.36
C SER A 22 38.13 -2.07 -16.51
N ASP A 23 37.33 -1.00 -16.46
CA ASP A 23 36.08 -0.97 -15.68
C ASP A 23 35.05 -2.02 -16.12
N SER A 24 35.09 -2.43 -17.39
CA SER A 24 34.25 -3.52 -17.92
C SER A 24 34.61 -4.88 -17.34
N LEU A 25 35.91 -5.18 -17.23
CA LEU A 25 36.43 -6.40 -16.59
C LEU A 25 36.11 -6.43 -15.10
N LYS A 26 36.28 -5.30 -14.41
CA LYS A 26 35.90 -5.14 -12.99
C LYS A 26 34.41 -5.43 -12.77
N LYS A 27 33.52 -4.85 -13.57
CA LYS A 27 32.06 -5.11 -13.50
C LYS A 27 31.70 -6.57 -13.79
N SER A 28 32.36 -7.18 -14.77
CA SER A 28 32.13 -8.58 -15.12
C SER A 28 32.56 -9.53 -14.00
N PHE A 29 33.68 -9.22 -13.34
CA PHE A 29 34.13 -9.99 -12.20
C PHE A 29 33.25 -9.81 -10.96
N GLU A 30 32.80 -8.59 -10.67
CA GLU A 30 31.83 -8.35 -9.58
C GLU A 30 30.55 -9.18 -9.75
N LYS A 31 30.06 -9.31 -10.99
CA LYS A 31 28.93 -10.20 -11.29
C LYS A 31 29.27 -11.66 -11.01
N LEU A 32 30.44 -12.14 -11.46
CA LEU A 32 30.88 -13.52 -11.21
C LEU A 32 30.98 -13.83 -9.71
N GLU A 33 31.55 -12.92 -8.92
CA GLU A 33 31.62 -13.02 -7.47
C GLU A 33 30.22 -13.17 -6.86
N GLN A 34 29.28 -12.30 -7.25
CA GLN A 34 27.88 -12.41 -6.80
C GLN A 34 27.28 -13.77 -7.16
N HIS A 35 27.53 -14.28 -8.38
CA HIS A 35 27.02 -15.59 -8.81
C HIS A 35 27.57 -16.70 -7.93
N LEU A 36 28.87 -16.72 -7.66
CA LEU A 36 29.50 -17.70 -6.77
C LEU A 36 28.92 -17.64 -5.35
N LEU A 37 28.69 -16.42 -4.83
CA LEU A 37 28.09 -16.23 -3.50
C LEU A 37 26.65 -16.75 -3.46
N TYR A 38 25.84 -16.42 -4.46
CA TYR A 38 24.48 -16.95 -4.59
C TYR A 38 24.45 -18.47 -4.70
N PHE A 39 25.33 -19.08 -5.51
CA PHE A 39 25.42 -20.53 -5.61
C PHE A 39 25.85 -21.16 -4.29
N PHE A 40 26.79 -20.55 -3.58
CA PHE A 40 27.19 -21.00 -2.25
C PHE A 40 25.98 -21.01 -1.29
N TYR A 41 25.24 -19.90 -1.20
CA TYR A 41 24.05 -19.82 -0.36
C TYR A 41 22.99 -20.84 -0.77
N ARG A 42 22.71 -20.96 -2.07
CA ARG A 42 21.73 -21.92 -2.59
C ARG A 42 22.07 -23.37 -2.23
N TYR A 43 23.33 -23.78 -2.36
CA TYR A 43 23.72 -25.19 -2.19
C TYR A 43 24.10 -25.56 -0.76
N PHE A 44 24.61 -24.62 0.03
CA PHE A 44 25.16 -24.91 1.36
C PHE A 44 24.39 -24.27 2.52
N VAL A 45 23.62 -23.20 2.27
CA VAL A 45 22.87 -22.52 3.33
C VAL A 45 21.39 -22.87 3.21
N PHE A 46 20.74 -22.49 2.10
CA PHE A 46 19.31 -22.65 1.95
C PHE A 46 18.87 -24.12 2.00
N LYS A 47 19.65 -25.04 1.41
CA LYS A 47 19.34 -26.48 1.40
C LYS A 47 19.21 -27.13 2.78
N THR A 48 19.72 -26.48 3.83
CA THR A 48 19.61 -26.98 5.21
C THR A 48 18.31 -26.56 5.90
N ILE A 49 17.51 -25.70 5.26
CA ILE A 49 16.27 -25.18 5.82
C ILE A 49 15.15 -26.21 5.59
N VAL A 50 14.52 -26.63 6.69
CA VAL A 50 13.34 -27.50 6.71
C VAL A 50 12.11 -26.64 6.94
N THR A 51 11.03 -26.88 6.19
CA THR A 51 9.79 -26.11 6.26
C THR A 51 8.59 -27.03 6.51
N PRO A 52 8.26 -27.31 7.79
CA PRO A 52 7.04 -28.03 8.11
C PRO A 52 5.81 -27.20 7.67
N ARG A 53 4.70 -27.87 7.31
CA ARG A 53 3.43 -27.22 6.91
C ARG A 53 2.29 -27.45 7.89
N ASP A 54 2.51 -28.25 8.94
CA ASP A 54 1.46 -28.67 9.88
C ASP A 54 1.16 -27.61 10.96
N HIS A 55 1.38 -26.33 10.63
CA HIS A 55 1.17 -25.21 11.54
C HIS A 55 0.48 -24.04 10.83
N LYS A 56 -0.08 -23.14 11.64
CA LYS A 56 -0.61 -21.86 11.18
C LYS A 56 0.52 -21.05 10.51
N PRO A 57 0.33 -20.47 9.31
CA PRO A 57 1.42 -19.85 8.57
C PRO A 57 1.99 -18.65 9.34
N ARG A 58 3.31 -18.47 9.26
CA ARG A 58 4.00 -17.27 9.77
C ARG A 58 4.12 -16.27 8.61
N VAL A 59 3.81 -15.01 8.86
CA VAL A 59 3.54 -14.04 7.77
C VAL A 59 4.52 -12.87 7.83
N LEU A 60 5.04 -12.44 6.69
CA LEU A 60 5.95 -11.30 6.59
C LEU A 60 5.43 -10.26 5.60
N PHE A 61 5.36 -9.01 6.02
CA PHE A 61 4.97 -7.86 5.19
C PHE A 61 6.17 -6.99 4.83
N GLY A 62 6.37 -6.70 3.55
CA GLY A 62 7.49 -5.89 3.05
C GLY A 62 8.39 -6.65 2.08
N PRO A 63 9.59 -6.12 1.73
CA PRO A 63 10.34 -5.10 2.45
C PRO A 63 10.15 -3.67 1.94
N CYS A 64 9.21 -3.43 1.03
CA CYS A 64 8.82 -2.09 0.60
C CYS A 64 8.28 -1.28 1.80
N PRO A 65 8.75 -0.03 2.03
CA PRO A 65 8.46 0.71 3.26
C PRO A 65 7.09 1.42 3.23
N ILE A 66 6.04 0.62 3.35
CA ILE A 66 4.64 1.08 3.35
C ILE A 66 4.12 0.95 4.78
N ILE A 67 3.58 2.04 5.35
CA ILE A 67 3.07 2.05 6.74
C ILE A 67 2.04 0.95 7.01
N ASN A 68 1.27 0.55 6.00
CA ASN A 68 0.27 -0.48 6.17
C ASN A 68 0.84 -1.88 6.42
N ASN A 69 2.14 -2.12 6.19
CA ASN A 69 2.81 -3.33 6.66
C ASN A 69 2.66 -3.49 8.19
N LYS A 70 2.70 -2.38 8.94
CA LYS A 70 2.44 -2.34 10.38
C LYS A 70 1.02 -2.80 10.70
N TYR A 71 0.04 -2.15 10.08
CA TYR A 71 -1.38 -2.39 10.36
C TYR A 71 -1.78 -3.81 9.98
N TRP A 72 -1.33 -4.32 8.83
CA TRP A 72 -1.60 -5.70 8.43
C TRP A 72 -0.92 -6.71 9.36
N ALA A 73 0.34 -6.49 9.76
CA ALA A 73 1.02 -7.36 10.71
C ALA A 73 0.28 -7.37 12.06
N ASN A 74 -0.10 -6.21 12.57
CA ASN A 74 -0.84 -6.09 13.83
C ASN A 74 -2.24 -6.71 13.75
N ALA A 75 -2.94 -6.58 12.62
CA ALA A 75 -4.22 -7.26 12.40
C ALA A 75 -4.08 -8.79 12.55
N LEU A 76 -3.05 -9.38 11.92
CA LEU A 76 -2.79 -10.81 12.03
C LEU A 76 -2.31 -11.22 13.43
N LYS A 77 -1.45 -10.42 14.09
CA LYS A 77 -1.01 -10.66 15.48
C LYS A 77 -2.21 -10.69 16.43
N ALA A 78 -3.14 -9.74 16.28
CA ALA A 78 -4.38 -9.69 17.07
C ALA A 78 -5.26 -10.94 16.88
N ASN A 79 -5.12 -11.64 15.74
CA ASN A 79 -5.80 -12.90 15.44
C ASN A 79 -4.89 -14.13 15.66
N GLY A 80 -3.83 -14.00 16.47
CA GLY A 80 -2.97 -15.10 16.90
C GLY A 80 -2.06 -15.69 15.82
N TYR A 81 -1.67 -14.93 14.80
CA TYR A 81 -0.60 -15.31 13.88
C TYR A 81 0.75 -14.81 14.39
N LYS A 82 1.84 -15.52 14.07
CA LYS A 82 3.16 -14.87 14.00
C LYS A 82 3.19 -14.08 12.70
N ALA A 83 3.21 -12.77 12.80
CA ALA A 83 3.23 -11.88 11.65
C ALA A 83 4.13 -10.70 11.97
N ASP A 84 4.98 -10.29 11.04
CA ASP A 84 5.93 -9.20 11.26
C ASP A 84 6.03 -8.32 10.01
N SER A 85 6.38 -7.05 10.21
CA SER A 85 6.72 -6.12 9.15
C SER A 85 8.24 -5.97 9.04
N ILE A 86 8.75 -5.92 7.80
CA ILE A 86 10.16 -5.71 7.51
C ILE A 86 10.31 -4.57 6.51
N VAL A 87 11.30 -3.70 6.67
CA VAL A 87 11.54 -2.59 5.74
C VAL A 87 13.02 -2.35 5.46
N THR A 88 13.31 -1.87 4.24
CA THR A 88 14.67 -1.46 3.84
C THR A 88 15.09 -0.10 4.42
N ALA A 89 14.12 0.77 4.71
CA ALA A 89 14.32 2.11 5.24
C ALA A 89 13.00 2.63 5.83
N VAL A 90 13.07 3.59 6.75
CA VAL A 90 11.88 4.21 7.36
C VAL A 90 11.58 5.54 6.66
N PRO A 91 10.37 5.74 6.11
CA PRO A 91 9.98 7.02 5.50
C PRO A 91 9.96 8.16 6.53
N ILE A 92 10.20 9.40 6.10
CA ILE A 92 10.31 10.59 6.97
C ILE A 92 9.04 10.84 7.82
N ILE A 93 7.87 10.44 7.31
CA ILE A 93 6.57 10.61 7.97
C ILE A 93 6.25 9.52 8.99
N ASN A 94 7.11 8.48 9.09
CA ASN A 94 6.99 7.34 9.98
C ASN A 94 8.08 7.34 11.05
N SER A 95 7.92 6.46 12.04
CA SER A 95 8.94 6.22 13.06
C SER A 95 9.51 4.80 12.96
N ASN A 96 10.65 4.54 13.61
CA ASN A 96 11.27 3.21 13.60
C ASN A 96 10.36 2.18 14.27
N GLU A 97 9.62 2.59 15.29
CA GLU A 97 8.67 1.78 16.05
C GLU A 97 7.41 1.41 15.24
N ASP A 98 7.22 2.01 14.05
CA ASP A 98 6.16 1.60 13.14
C ASP A 98 6.44 0.22 12.50
N PHE A 99 7.68 -0.28 12.53
CA PHE A 99 8.05 -1.53 11.87
C PHE A 99 8.75 -2.50 12.83
N ASP A 100 8.50 -3.80 12.66
CA ASP A 100 9.05 -4.84 13.55
C ASP A 100 10.53 -5.11 13.26
N ILE A 101 10.92 -5.04 11.98
CA ILE A 101 12.27 -5.38 11.53
C ILE A 101 12.80 -4.29 10.59
N LEU A 102 13.86 -3.61 11.03
CA LEU A 102 14.66 -2.73 10.18
C LEU A 102 15.87 -3.50 9.64
N ILE A 103 15.95 -3.66 8.31
CA ILE A 103 17.01 -4.47 7.68
C ILE A 103 18.40 -3.95 8.02
N GLU A 104 18.59 -2.63 8.04
CA GLU A 104 19.89 -2.03 8.33
C GLU A 104 20.34 -2.25 9.79
N ASP A 105 19.40 -2.40 10.73
CA ASP A 105 19.70 -2.64 12.14
C ASP A 105 20.00 -4.12 12.40
N LEU A 106 19.17 -5.02 11.86
CA LEU A 106 19.32 -6.46 12.11
C LEU A 106 20.44 -7.08 11.25
N PHE A 107 20.66 -6.55 10.05
CA PHE A 107 21.66 -7.04 9.10
C PHE A 107 22.52 -5.88 8.57
N PRO A 108 23.33 -5.20 9.41
CA PRO A 108 24.10 -4.04 8.95
C PRO A 108 25.13 -4.41 7.88
N ILE A 109 25.26 -3.55 6.86
CA ILE A 109 26.31 -3.70 5.84
C ILE A 109 27.67 -3.47 6.49
N LYS A 110 28.46 -4.54 6.64
CA LYS A 110 29.82 -4.46 7.21
C LYS A 110 30.83 -3.96 6.16
N GLY A 111 31.47 -2.82 6.43
CA GLY A 111 32.49 -2.22 5.56
C GLY A 111 31.92 -1.32 4.46
N LYS A 112 32.67 -1.10 3.37
CA LYS A 112 32.25 -0.19 2.28
C LYS A 112 30.96 -0.68 1.62
N ARG A 113 29.99 0.21 1.45
CA ARG A 113 28.76 -0.06 0.69
C ARG A 113 29.12 -0.24 -0.79
N ASN A 114 29.06 -1.49 -1.25
CA ASN A 114 29.33 -1.92 -2.63
C ASN A 114 28.42 -3.10 -3.01
N ASN A 115 28.40 -3.46 -4.29
CA ASN A 115 27.49 -4.50 -4.79
C ASN A 115 27.67 -5.86 -4.09
N TRP A 116 28.91 -6.22 -3.75
CA TRP A 116 29.21 -7.46 -3.02
C TRP A 116 28.59 -7.48 -1.62
N ASN A 117 28.84 -6.43 -0.82
CA ASN A 117 28.34 -6.36 0.55
C ASN A 117 26.81 -6.21 0.61
N ILE A 118 26.21 -5.49 -0.35
CA ILE A 118 24.74 -5.42 -0.51
C ILE A 118 24.17 -6.79 -0.87
N THR A 119 24.77 -7.51 -1.82
CA THR A 119 24.32 -8.86 -2.21
C THR A 119 24.44 -9.82 -1.03
N LYS A 120 25.52 -9.73 -0.26
CA LYS A 120 25.72 -10.52 0.96
C LYS A 120 24.62 -10.25 2.00
N GLN A 121 24.34 -8.97 2.30
CA GLN A 121 23.25 -8.59 3.21
C GLN A 121 21.92 -9.17 2.73
N LYS A 122 21.58 -9.01 1.44
CA LYS A 122 20.34 -9.57 0.87
C LYS A 122 20.24 -11.09 1.01
N LEU A 123 21.36 -11.82 0.87
CA LEU A 123 21.39 -13.27 1.05
C LEU A 123 21.26 -13.67 2.53
N GLU A 124 21.82 -12.89 3.45
CA GLU A 124 21.66 -13.07 4.91
C GLU A 124 20.19 -12.84 5.33
N VAL A 125 19.59 -11.72 4.88
CA VAL A 125 18.16 -11.43 5.07
C VAL A 125 17.31 -12.55 4.48
N PHE A 126 17.56 -12.96 3.24
CA PHE A 126 16.79 -14.03 2.60
C PHE A 126 16.93 -15.37 3.35
N SER A 127 18.12 -15.68 3.89
CA SER A 127 18.30 -16.88 4.73
C SER A 127 17.50 -16.82 6.02
N TYR A 128 17.39 -15.65 6.63
CA TYR A 128 16.61 -15.44 7.86
C TYR A 128 15.13 -15.61 7.57
N ILE A 129 14.60 -14.90 6.57
CA ILE A 129 13.15 -14.93 6.31
C ILE A 129 12.66 -16.31 5.85
N LEU A 130 13.49 -17.07 5.11
CA LEU A 130 13.15 -18.43 4.70
C LEU A 130 12.97 -19.38 5.89
N LYS A 131 13.68 -19.14 7.00
CA LYS A 131 13.56 -19.91 8.23
C LYS A 131 12.36 -19.47 9.05
N GLU A 132 12.11 -18.16 9.12
CA GLU A 132 11.19 -17.55 10.07
C GLU A 132 9.75 -17.39 9.58
N TYR A 133 9.52 -17.34 8.26
CA TYR A 133 8.21 -17.01 7.67
C TYR A 133 7.83 -17.92 6.50
N ASP A 134 6.55 -17.98 6.18
CA ASP A 134 5.94 -18.92 5.22
C ASP A 134 5.14 -18.23 4.12
N ILE A 135 4.42 -17.16 4.46
CA ILE A 135 3.67 -16.32 3.52
C ILE A 135 4.27 -14.91 3.50
N PHE A 136 4.55 -14.41 2.30
CA PHE A 136 5.17 -13.10 2.07
C PHE A 136 4.19 -12.19 1.35
N LEU A 137 3.88 -11.03 1.93
CA LEU A 137 3.14 -9.96 1.27
C LEU A 137 4.11 -8.88 0.84
N MET A 138 4.26 -8.69 -0.47
CA MET A 138 5.26 -7.81 -1.06
C MET A 138 4.66 -6.92 -2.15
N ALA A 139 5.42 -5.92 -2.56
CA ALA A 139 5.10 -5.10 -3.72
C ALA A 139 5.67 -5.75 -5.01
N PHE A 140 5.40 -5.19 -6.19
CA PHE A 140 6.02 -5.67 -7.43
C PHE A 140 7.53 -5.37 -7.46
N ARG A 141 7.93 -4.24 -6.88
CA ARG A 141 9.32 -3.78 -6.74
C ARG A 141 9.70 -3.67 -5.26
N PHE A 142 10.99 -3.50 -5.02
CA PHE A 142 11.58 -3.41 -3.67
C PHE A 142 11.44 -4.71 -2.87
N ASN A 143 11.56 -5.86 -3.55
CA ASN A 143 11.59 -7.19 -2.93
C ASN A 143 13.02 -7.58 -2.51
N PHE A 144 13.19 -8.75 -1.91
CA PHE A 144 14.46 -9.13 -1.27
C PHE A 144 15.63 -9.20 -2.26
N PHE A 145 15.39 -9.70 -3.48
CA PHE A 145 16.39 -9.74 -4.55
C PHE A 145 16.24 -8.65 -5.59
N ASP A 146 15.45 -7.61 -5.32
CA ASP A 146 15.32 -6.51 -6.27
C ASP A 146 16.67 -5.80 -6.53
N ASN A 147 16.87 -5.29 -7.75
CA ASN A 147 18.14 -4.74 -8.24
C ASN A 147 19.37 -5.67 -8.14
N THR A 148 19.17 -6.98 -7.97
CA THR A 148 20.24 -7.98 -8.09
C THR A 148 20.14 -8.76 -9.39
N VAL A 149 21.25 -9.35 -9.83
CA VAL A 149 21.26 -10.27 -10.98
C VAL A 149 20.44 -11.55 -10.76
N PHE A 150 19.97 -11.81 -9.53
CA PHE A 150 19.22 -13.01 -9.16
C PHE A 150 17.72 -12.81 -9.00
N PHE A 151 17.18 -11.61 -9.23
CA PHE A 151 15.77 -11.34 -8.95
C PHE A 151 14.81 -12.35 -9.62
N LYS A 152 15.12 -12.80 -10.85
CA LYS A 152 14.31 -13.80 -11.58
C LYS A 152 14.26 -15.17 -10.89
N ASN A 153 15.13 -15.42 -9.91
CA ASN A 153 15.15 -16.64 -9.10
C ASN A 153 14.38 -16.52 -7.80
N GLU A 154 13.91 -15.32 -7.40
CA GLU A 154 13.32 -15.08 -6.08
C GLU A 154 12.10 -15.98 -5.85
N ALA A 155 11.11 -15.91 -6.74
CA ALA A 155 9.91 -16.75 -6.64
C ALA A 155 10.24 -18.25 -6.74
N ARG A 156 11.18 -18.63 -7.62
CA ARG A 156 11.60 -20.04 -7.76
C ARG A 156 12.21 -20.57 -6.47
N LEU A 157 13.00 -19.75 -5.76
CA LEU A 157 13.58 -20.12 -4.47
C LEU A 157 12.52 -20.19 -3.38
N LEU A 158 11.64 -19.20 -3.27
CA LEU A 158 10.53 -19.22 -2.31
C LEU A 158 9.68 -20.49 -2.48
N LYS A 159 9.27 -20.80 -3.73
CA LYS A 159 8.51 -22.01 -4.06
C LYS A 159 9.24 -23.31 -3.71
N LEU A 160 10.55 -23.38 -3.97
CA LEU A 160 11.37 -24.55 -3.63
C LEU A 160 11.33 -24.88 -2.12
N TYR A 161 11.20 -23.87 -1.26
CA TYR A 161 11.07 -24.04 0.19
C TYR A 161 9.61 -24.01 0.65
N GLY A 162 8.67 -24.19 -0.27
CA GLY A 162 7.24 -24.29 0.02
C GLY A 162 6.59 -22.99 0.49
N LYS A 163 7.24 -21.84 0.27
CA LYS A 163 6.75 -20.51 0.65
C LYS A 163 5.71 -19.98 -0.34
N LYS A 164 4.85 -19.08 0.12
CA LYS A 164 3.79 -18.46 -0.68
C LYS A 164 3.98 -16.96 -0.78
N VAL A 165 3.61 -16.39 -1.92
CA VAL A 165 3.77 -14.96 -2.20
C VAL A 165 2.44 -14.33 -2.59
N ILE A 166 2.08 -13.27 -1.88
CA ILE A 166 0.98 -12.37 -2.19
C ILE A 166 1.59 -11.04 -2.64
N ILE A 167 1.08 -10.48 -3.75
CA ILE A 167 1.54 -9.19 -4.27
C ILE A 167 0.44 -8.14 -4.14
N ILE A 168 0.81 -6.99 -3.57
CA ILE A 168 -0.03 -5.81 -3.42
C ILE A 168 0.77 -4.61 -3.92
N PRO A 169 0.37 -3.93 -5.01
CA PRO A 169 1.04 -2.74 -5.48
C PRO A 169 0.80 -1.57 -4.52
N TYR A 170 1.68 -0.57 -4.56
CA TYR A 170 1.51 0.65 -3.77
C TYR A 170 1.55 1.92 -4.63
N GLY A 171 1.96 1.82 -5.89
CA GLY A 171 1.93 2.92 -6.85
C GLY A 171 3.10 2.85 -7.81
N SER A 172 4.26 3.42 -7.44
CA SER A 172 5.43 3.51 -8.32
C SER A 172 6.13 2.18 -8.61
N ASP A 173 5.69 1.10 -7.97
CA ASP A 173 6.09 -0.27 -8.33
C ASP A 173 5.27 -0.88 -9.48
N TYR A 174 4.15 -0.26 -9.85
CA TYR A 174 3.19 -0.76 -10.84
C TYR A 174 2.92 0.22 -11.97
N TYR A 175 2.75 1.52 -11.68
CA TYR A 175 2.34 2.50 -12.68
C TYR A 175 3.37 2.62 -13.81
N LYS A 176 2.99 2.10 -14.98
CA LYS A 176 3.64 2.34 -16.26
C LYS A 176 3.00 3.59 -16.86
N TYR A 177 3.73 4.69 -16.96
CA TYR A 177 3.15 5.99 -17.35
C TYR A 177 2.59 5.96 -18.79
N SER A 178 3.11 5.09 -19.66
CA SER A 178 2.56 4.83 -20.98
C SER A 178 1.18 4.16 -20.97
N LYS A 179 0.77 3.59 -19.83
CA LYS A 179 -0.46 2.78 -19.66
C LYS A 179 -1.52 3.43 -18.79
N ILE A 180 -1.19 4.54 -18.12
CA ILE A 180 -2.15 5.26 -17.28
C ILE A 180 -3.31 5.76 -18.15
N ILE A 181 -4.51 5.39 -17.75
CA ILE A 181 -5.76 5.71 -18.47
C ILE A 181 -6.05 7.22 -18.33
N ASP A 182 -6.04 7.71 -17.08
CA ASP A 182 -6.33 9.11 -16.77
C ASP A 182 -5.14 10.03 -17.10
N GLN A 183 -5.31 10.86 -18.13
CA GLN A 183 -4.25 11.78 -18.58
C GLN A 183 -3.99 12.93 -17.60
N SER A 184 -4.98 13.36 -16.81
CA SER A 184 -4.78 14.35 -15.75
C SER A 184 -3.93 13.78 -14.63
N PHE A 185 -4.17 12.53 -14.25
CA PHE A 185 -3.32 11.81 -13.30
C PHE A 185 -1.89 11.64 -13.84
N LYS A 186 -1.73 11.18 -15.09
CA LYS A 186 -0.42 11.06 -15.74
C LYS A 186 0.34 12.39 -15.78
N HIS A 187 -0.33 13.48 -16.17
CA HIS A 187 0.26 14.81 -16.20
C HIS A 187 0.77 15.23 -14.81
N ASN A 188 -0.02 15.00 -13.77
CA ASN A 188 0.36 15.34 -12.39
C ASN A 188 1.46 14.45 -11.82
N LEU A 189 1.56 13.18 -12.24
CA LEU A 189 2.71 12.34 -11.95
C LEU A 189 3.98 12.85 -12.63
N MET A 190 3.90 13.32 -13.88
CA MET A 190 5.05 13.93 -14.57
C MET A 190 5.53 15.21 -13.90
N ILE A 191 4.64 15.96 -13.23
CA ILE A 191 5.03 17.11 -12.42
C ILE A 191 5.66 16.67 -11.08
N SER A 192 5.03 15.72 -10.40
CA SER A 192 5.35 15.41 -8.99
C SER A 192 6.53 14.45 -8.85
N VAL A 193 6.63 13.48 -9.76
CA VAL A 193 7.63 12.39 -9.76
C VAL A 193 8.07 12.09 -11.20
N PRO A 194 8.67 13.07 -11.92
CA PRO A 194 9.05 12.92 -13.33
C PRO A 194 10.04 11.80 -13.59
N THR A 195 10.89 11.46 -12.61
CA THR A 195 11.96 10.47 -12.79
C THR A 195 11.46 9.03 -12.82
N GLU A 196 10.27 8.76 -12.30
CA GLU A 196 9.71 7.40 -12.28
C GLU A 196 9.38 6.89 -13.69
N VAL A 197 9.14 7.78 -14.66
CA VAL A 197 8.91 7.38 -16.07
C VAL A 197 10.09 6.59 -16.63
N PHE A 198 11.33 6.88 -16.20
CA PHE A 198 12.52 6.19 -16.67
C PHE A 198 12.66 4.78 -16.08
N ASN A 199 11.89 4.46 -15.04
CA ASN A 199 11.83 3.13 -14.45
C ASN A 199 10.82 2.20 -15.16
N GLU A 200 10.04 2.68 -16.12
CA GLU A 200 8.93 1.93 -16.73
C GLU A 200 9.36 0.55 -17.23
N LYS A 201 10.49 0.43 -17.92
CA LYS A 201 11.01 -0.87 -18.37
C LYS A 201 11.24 -1.83 -17.20
N SER A 202 11.83 -1.33 -16.12
CA SER A 202 12.07 -2.13 -14.91
C SER A 202 10.77 -2.51 -14.23
N ILE A 203 9.81 -1.58 -14.14
CA ILE A 203 8.46 -1.82 -13.61
C ILE A 203 7.78 -2.93 -14.41
N SER A 204 7.74 -2.83 -15.74
CA SER A 204 7.15 -3.84 -16.63
C SER A 204 7.76 -5.22 -16.41
N GLU A 205 9.10 -5.33 -16.37
CA GLU A 205 9.77 -6.62 -16.12
C GLU A 205 9.37 -7.26 -14.77
N LYS A 206 9.08 -6.44 -13.77
CA LYS A 206 8.71 -6.90 -12.41
C LYS A 206 7.24 -7.25 -12.30
N VAL A 207 6.38 -6.43 -12.90
CA VAL A 207 4.94 -6.69 -13.02
C VAL A 207 4.72 -8.00 -13.76
N ASP A 208 5.34 -8.19 -14.92
CA ASP A 208 5.22 -9.43 -15.70
C ASP A 208 5.73 -10.65 -14.91
N TYR A 209 6.89 -10.51 -14.26
CA TYR A 209 7.47 -11.58 -13.46
C TYR A 209 6.53 -12.03 -12.35
N TRP A 210 6.02 -11.10 -11.54
CA TRP A 210 5.20 -11.45 -10.37
C TRP A 210 3.76 -11.79 -10.73
N THR A 211 3.20 -11.25 -11.82
CA THR A 211 1.89 -11.66 -12.35
C THR A 211 1.83 -13.17 -12.57
N VAL A 212 2.90 -13.75 -13.12
CA VAL A 212 3.02 -15.19 -13.38
C VAL A 212 3.43 -15.96 -12.13
N ASN A 213 4.30 -15.39 -11.30
CA ASN A 213 4.97 -16.15 -10.26
C ASN A 213 4.36 -16.05 -8.87
N ALA A 214 3.54 -15.04 -8.57
CA ALA A 214 2.85 -14.92 -7.28
C ALA A 214 1.75 -15.98 -7.14
N ASP A 215 1.53 -16.43 -5.90
CA ASP A 215 0.43 -17.32 -5.55
C ASP A 215 -0.90 -16.55 -5.48
N PHE A 216 -0.84 -15.25 -5.16
CA PHE A 216 -2.01 -14.36 -5.07
C PHE A 216 -1.64 -12.91 -5.43
N VAL A 217 -2.54 -12.18 -6.08
CA VAL A 217 -2.36 -10.76 -6.45
C VAL A 217 -3.62 -9.96 -6.08
N ILE A 218 -3.44 -8.84 -5.39
CA ILE A 218 -4.52 -7.88 -5.11
C ILE A 218 -4.10 -6.54 -5.69
N MET A 219 -4.87 -6.01 -6.64
CA MET A 219 -4.54 -4.74 -7.30
C MET A 219 -5.21 -3.52 -6.66
N ALA A 220 -6.34 -3.71 -5.95
CA ALA A 220 -7.23 -2.61 -5.55
C ALA A 220 -7.51 -1.69 -6.75
N ILE A 221 -7.54 -0.36 -6.56
CA ILE A 221 -7.79 0.62 -7.63
C ILE A 221 -6.73 0.70 -8.73
N MET A 222 -5.57 0.06 -8.58
CA MET A 222 -4.46 0.11 -9.56
C MET A 222 -4.71 -0.87 -10.71
N LEU A 223 -5.70 -0.59 -11.55
CA LEU A 223 -6.18 -1.51 -12.60
C LEU A 223 -5.78 -1.16 -14.04
N ASP A 224 -5.14 0.00 -14.27
CA ASP A 224 -4.89 0.57 -15.61
C ASP A 224 -4.36 -0.41 -16.67
N ASP A 225 -3.46 -1.32 -16.29
CA ASP A 225 -2.90 -2.36 -17.17
C ASP A 225 -2.66 -3.67 -16.38
N ALA A 226 -3.60 -4.00 -15.50
CA ALA A 226 -3.51 -5.17 -14.64
C ALA A 226 -3.90 -6.43 -15.41
N ALA A 227 -2.93 -7.32 -15.61
CA ALA A 227 -3.18 -8.60 -16.30
C ALA A 227 -3.88 -9.64 -15.41
N ARG A 228 -3.79 -9.50 -14.08
CA ARG A 228 -4.33 -10.45 -13.10
C ARG A 228 -4.63 -9.77 -11.77
N TRP A 229 -5.72 -10.19 -11.13
CA TRP A 229 -5.97 -10.10 -9.69
C TRP A 229 -6.69 -11.37 -9.25
N ASP A 230 -6.58 -11.74 -7.99
CA ASP A 230 -7.21 -12.94 -7.41
C ASP A 230 -8.32 -12.59 -6.40
N ALA A 231 -8.39 -11.33 -5.96
CA ALA A 231 -9.51 -10.73 -5.22
C ALA A 231 -9.75 -9.29 -5.67
N LEU A 232 -10.96 -8.79 -5.44
CA LEU A 232 -11.39 -7.45 -5.86
C LEU A 232 -11.88 -6.56 -4.70
N PRO A 233 -11.04 -6.27 -3.68
CA PRO A 233 -11.33 -5.19 -2.74
C PRO A 233 -11.19 -3.82 -3.42
N LEU A 234 -12.06 -2.86 -3.10
CA LEU A 234 -11.83 -1.46 -3.49
C LEU A 234 -10.52 -0.93 -2.90
N SER A 235 -10.23 -1.27 -1.65
CA SER A 235 -8.94 -1.02 -1.01
C SER A 235 -8.59 -2.17 -0.06
N VAL A 236 -7.31 -2.56 -0.06
CA VAL A 236 -6.76 -3.57 0.84
C VAL A 236 -6.18 -2.95 2.12
N LEU A 237 -6.27 -1.62 2.23
CA LEU A 237 -5.74 -0.90 3.38
C LEU A 237 -6.60 -1.13 4.63
N CYS A 238 -5.96 -1.21 5.78
CA CYS A 238 -6.64 -1.32 7.07
C CYS A 238 -6.04 -0.36 8.09
N ILE A 239 -6.75 -0.14 9.19
CA ILE A 239 -6.39 0.85 10.20
C ILE A 239 -6.72 0.33 11.60
N ASP A 240 -6.00 0.81 12.61
CA ASP A 240 -6.33 0.55 14.00
C ASP A 240 -7.45 1.48 14.47
N LEU A 241 -8.66 0.92 14.62
CA LEU A 241 -9.85 1.66 15.04
C LEU A 241 -9.89 1.98 16.55
N ASN A 242 -8.94 1.45 17.34
CA ASN A 242 -8.73 1.87 18.73
C ASN A 242 -7.91 3.18 18.79
N GLU A 243 -6.96 3.36 17.86
CA GLU A 243 -6.20 4.60 17.71
C GLU A 243 -7.01 5.67 16.98
N TRP A 244 -7.67 5.29 15.89
CA TRP A 244 -8.48 6.18 15.06
C TRP A 244 -9.93 6.17 15.56
N LYS A 245 -10.21 7.04 16.53
CA LYS A 245 -11.53 7.21 17.16
C LYS A 245 -12.38 8.24 16.42
N PRO A 246 -13.73 8.18 16.54
CA PRO A 246 -14.61 9.24 16.05
C PRO A 246 -14.23 10.62 16.61
N SER A 247 -14.45 11.65 15.80
CA SER A 247 -14.23 13.05 16.17
C SER A 247 -15.06 13.43 17.40
N VAL A 248 -14.44 14.18 18.31
CA VAL A 248 -15.12 14.73 19.49
C VAL A 248 -15.82 16.06 19.18
N LYS A 249 -15.60 16.61 17.98
CA LYS A 249 -16.13 17.91 17.58
C LYS A 249 -17.61 17.80 17.23
N VAL A 250 -18.41 18.73 17.77
CA VAL A 250 -19.85 18.81 17.50
C VAL A 250 -20.09 19.56 16.19
N GLN A 251 -20.66 18.87 15.21
CA GLN A 251 -20.93 19.36 13.86
C GLN A 251 -22.19 20.24 13.79
N LYS A 252 -22.14 21.48 14.31
CA LYS A 252 -23.27 22.43 14.29
C LYS A 252 -23.08 23.65 13.39
N SER A 253 -21.85 23.95 13.00
CA SER A 253 -21.54 25.15 12.24
C SER A 253 -21.88 25.02 10.75
N ASP A 254 -22.55 26.00 10.16
CA ASP A 254 -22.98 25.99 8.75
C ASP A 254 -22.18 26.96 7.85
N GLY A 255 -21.06 27.49 8.34
CA GLY A 255 -20.27 28.50 7.64
C GLY A 255 -20.84 29.92 7.74
N HIS A 256 -22.10 30.11 8.15
CA HIS A 256 -22.68 31.42 8.44
C HIS A 256 -22.72 31.70 9.94
N ASN A 257 -23.23 30.74 10.72
CA ASN A 257 -23.38 30.81 12.17
C ASN A 257 -22.08 30.52 12.94
N GLY A 258 -21.07 29.94 12.27
CA GLY A 258 -19.80 29.53 12.87
C GLY A 258 -18.83 28.99 11.83
N THR A 259 -17.58 28.81 12.23
CA THR A 259 -16.51 28.37 11.32
C THR A 259 -16.56 26.87 11.05
N VAL A 260 -16.42 26.49 9.77
CA VAL A 260 -16.23 25.09 9.35
C VAL A 260 -14.77 24.86 8.97
N THR A 261 -14.15 23.85 9.56
CA THR A 261 -12.74 23.50 9.36
C THR A 261 -12.59 22.41 8.30
N ILE A 262 -11.86 22.71 7.24
CA ILE A 262 -11.51 21.76 6.17
C ILE A 262 -10.05 21.35 6.33
N ALA A 263 -9.79 20.05 6.42
CA ALA A 263 -8.45 19.50 6.43
C ALA A 263 -8.06 18.93 5.07
N HIS A 264 -6.78 19.05 4.72
CA HIS A 264 -6.16 18.41 3.57
C HIS A 264 -4.72 18.01 3.91
N SER A 265 -4.33 16.76 3.64
CA SER A 265 -3.01 16.22 4.04
C SER A 265 -2.26 15.57 2.86
N PRO A 266 -1.77 16.36 1.88
CA PRO A 266 -1.14 15.81 0.69
C PRO A 266 0.29 15.33 0.94
N ASN A 267 0.64 14.15 0.41
CA ASN A 267 2.04 13.75 0.25
C ASN A 267 2.68 14.39 -1.00
N PHE A 268 1.89 14.58 -2.05
CA PHE A 268 2.28 15.32 -3.26
C PHE A 268 1.12 16.21 -3.69
N ARG A 269 1.35 17.52 -3.74
CA ARG A 269 0.29 18.48 -4.06
C ARG A 269 -0.37 18.26 -5.43
N GLY A 270 0.42 17.91 -6.45
CA GLY A 270 -0.04 17.79 -7.83
C GLY A 270 -1.19 16.79 -7.99
N PHE A 271 -0.92 15.49 -7.81
CA PHE A 271 -1.96 14.47 -7.98
C PHE A 271 -2.97 14.40 -6.82
N LYS A 272 -2.73 15.12 -5.72
CA LYS A 272 -3.76 15.36 -4.69
C LYS A 272 -4.69 16.53 -5.06
N GLY A 273 -4.30 17.37 -6.01
CA GLY A 273 -5.11 18.50 -6.49
C GLY A 273 -5.17 19.67 -5.50
N THR A 274 -4.13 19.86 -4.69
CA THR A 274 -4.11 20.82 -3.58
C THR A 274 -4.46 22.25 -4.01
N GLU A 275 -3.97 22.69 -5.17
CA GLU A 275 -4.19 24.07 -5.64
C GLU A 275 -5.67 24.33 -6.00
N PHE A 276 -6.38 23.32 -6.54
CA PHE A 276 -7.82 23.43 -6.79
C PHE A 276 -8.63 23.54 -5.48
N ILE A 277 -8.20 22.85 -4.42
CA ILE A 277 -8.82 22.93 -3.10
C ILE A 277 -8.62 24.33 -2.51
N ILE A 278 -7.39 24.85 -2.56
CA ILE A 278 -7.05 26.19 -2.06
C ILE A 278 -7.90 27.25 -2.79
N GLN A 279 -7.97 27.16 -4.12
CA GLN A 279 -8.78 28.08 -4.93
C GLN A 279 -10.26 28.02 -4.52
N ALA A 280 -10.85 26.83 -4.45
CA ALA A 280 -12.25 26.66 -4.07
C ALA A 280 -12.55 27.21 -2.67
N VAL A 281 -11.65 26.99 -1.70
CA VAL A 281 -11.77 27.55 -0.35
C VAL A 281 -11.69 29.08 -0.37
N GLN A 282 -10.79 29.68 -1.15
CA GLN A 282 -10.67 31.13 -1.27
C GLN A 282 -11.93 31.76 -1.86
N GLU A 283 -12.49 31.16 -2.91
CA GLU A 283 -13.72 31.62 -3.53
C GLU A 283 -14.91 31.54 -2.54
N LEU A 284 -15.05 30.43 -1.81
CA LEU A 284 -16.11 30.27 -0.81
C LEU A 284 -15.97 31.24 0.37
N LYS A 285 -14.74 31.57 0.78
CA LYS A 285 -14.48 32.64 1.77
C LYS A 285 -14.89 34.01 1.24
N ALA A 286 -14.60 34.30 -0.02
CA ALA A 286 -15.00 35.56 -0.67
C ALA A 286 -16.53 35.69 -0.81
N GLU A 287 -17.24 34.56 -0.92
CA GLU A 287 -18.72 34.49 -0.86
C GLU A 287 -19.27 34.69 0.57
N GLY A 288 -18.41 34.82 1.59
CA GLY A 288 -18.80 35.13 2.97
C GLY A 288 -18.89 33.93 3.91
N LEU A 289 -18.50 32.73 3.47
CA LEU A 289 -18.47 31.55 4.35
C LEU A 289 -17.26 31.59 5.30
N LYS A 290 -17.53 31.36 6.59
CA LYS A 290 -16.53 31.23 7.66
C LYS A 290 -15.86 29.87 7.56
N ILE A 291 -14.68 29.84 6.93
CA ILE A 291 -13.92 28.61 6.71
C ILE A 291 -12.55 28.72 7.39
N ASP A 292 -12.15 27.67 8.10
CA ASP A 292 -10.77 27.43 8.49
C ASP A 292 -10.19 26.33 7.59
N PHE A 293 -9.00 26.54 7.03
CA PHE A 293 -8.40 25.56 6.12
C PHE A 293 -7.03 25.14 6.65
N ILE A 294 -6.92 23.85 6.98
CA ILE A 294 -5.72 23.25 7.55
C ILE A 294 -5.05 22.39 6.49
N LEU A 295 -3.92 22.88 5.99
CA LEU A 295 -3.03 22.15 5.10
C LEU A 295 -1.93 21.46 5.92
N LEU A 296 -1.95 20.13 5.92
CA LEU A 296 -1.02 19.28 6.68
C LEU A 296 0.04 18.71 5.75
N GLU A 297 1.26 19.25 5.81
CA GLU A 297 2.36 18.80 4.95
C GLU A 297 3.61 18.45 5.75
N LYS A 298 4.23 17.32 5.39
CA LYS A 298 5.47 16.83 6.04
C LYS A 298 5.34 16.74 7.56
N VAL A 299 4.13 16.50 8.06
CA VAL A 299 3.84 16.27 9.47
C VAL A 299 3.79 14.76 9.75
N LYS A 300 3.99 14.39 11.03
CA LYS A 300 3.83 13.01 11.49
C LYS A 300 2.35 12.61 11.50
N ASN A 301 2.06 11.32 11.34
CA ASN A 301 0.70 10.78 11.36
C ASN A 301 -0.09 11.15 12.63
N GLU A 302 0.56 11.28 13.78
CA GLU A 302 -0.09 11.71 15.03
C GLU A 302 -0.75 13.10 14.92
N VAL A 303 -0.12 14.02 14.18
CA VAL A 303 -0.65 15.38 13.95
C VAL A 303 -1.85 15.34 13.01
N VAL A 304 -1.82 14.47 12.00
CA VAL A 304 -2.96 14.22 11.12
C VAL A 304 -4.12 13.69 11.95
N ARG A 305 -3.87 12.64 12.75
CA ARG A 305 -4.87 12.00 13.60
C ARG A 305 -5.54 12.98 14.57
N SER A 306 -4.77 13.74 15.34
CA SER A 306 -5.35 14.73 16.26
C SER A 306 -6.12 15.82 15.52
N THR A 307 -5.66 16.27 14.35
CA THR A 307 -6.39 17.24 13.54
C THR A 307 -7.75 16.69 13.09
N LEU A 308 -7.82 15.44 12.60
CA LEU A 308 -9.08 14.84 12.15
C LEU A 308 -10.03 14.55 13.32
N GLN A 309 -9.51 14.19 14.50
CA GLN A 309 -10.31 13.87 15.69
C GLN A 309 -10.80 15.09 16.47
N GLU A 310 -10.06 16.19 16.45
CA GLU A 310 -10.31 17.33 17.36
C GLU A 310 -10.75 18.60 16.63
N LYS A 311 -10.36 18.77 15.36
CA LYS A 311 -10.48 20.06 14.66
C LYS A 311 -11.27 20.01 13.38
N ALA A 312 -11.03 19.02 12.52
CA ALA A 312 -11.59 18.98 11.18
C ALA A 312 -13.09 18.67 11.19
N ASP A 313 -13.84 19.35 10.33
CA ASP A 313 -15.25 19.03 10.04
C ASP A 313 -15.40 18.26 8.73
N ILE A 314 -14.49 18.49 7.78
CA ILE A 314 -14.47 17.91 6.44
C ILE A 314 -13.03 17.55 6.09
N LEU A 315 -12.82 16.38 5.47
CA LEU A 315 -11.55 16.01 4.86
C LEU A 315 -11.67 16.01 3.33
N VAL A 316 -10.78 16.74 2.66
CA VAL A 316 -10.58 16.58 1.21
C VAL A 316 -9.29 15.79 0.99
N GLU A 317 -9.39 14.56 0.46
CA GLU A 317 -8.25 13.67 0.34
C GLU A 317 -7.46 13.91 -0.96
N GLN A 318 -8.11 13.70 -2.11
CA GLN A 318 -7.49 13.88 -3.41
C GLN A 318 -8.53 14.17 -4.51
N LEU A 319 -8.17 15.04 -5.46
CA LEU A 319 -9.06 15.42 -6.58
C LEU A 319 -8.64 14.86 -7.93
N ILE A 320 -7.37 14.50 -8.12
CA ILE A 320 -6.86 14.07 -9.45
C ILE A 320 -6.75 12.54 -9.52
N LEU A 321 -6.06 11.91 -8.56
CA LEU A 321 -5.97 10.45 -8.53
C LEU A 321 -7.35 9.85 -8.24
N THR A 322 -7.82 8.97 -9.13
CA THR A 322 -9.05 8.19 -8.93
C THR A 322 -8.89 7.21 -7.76
N GLY A 323 -9.94 7.05 -6.95
CA GLY A 323 -10.01 6.16 -5.80
C GLY A 323 -9.75 6.89 -4.49
N HIS A 324 -9.36 6.17 -3.45
CA HIS A 324 -9.08 6.77 -2.15
C HIS A 324 -7.92 6.07 -1.43
N GLY A 325 -7.07 6.86 -0.76
CA GLY A 325 -5.90 6.37 -0.04
C GLY A 325 -6.15 6.09 1.45
N LEU A 326 -5.04 5.90 2.20
CA LEU A 326 -5.08 5.74 3.66
C LEU A 326 -5.70 6.97 4.34
N ASN A 327 -5.41 8.18 3.89
CA ASN A 327 -5.92 9.39 4.52
C ASN A 327 -7.45 9.51 4.43
N ALA A 328 -8.07 8.97 3.38
CA ALA A 328 -9.52 8.88 3.30
C ALA A 328 -10.07 7.92 4.36
N ILE A 329 -9.41 6.77 4.55
CA ILE A 329 -9.77 5.79 5.58
C ILE A 329 -9.60 6.39 6.98
N GLU A 330 -8.58 7.19 7.21
CA GLU A 330 -8.36 7.95 8.45
C GLU A 330 -9.50 8.94 8.73
N GLY A 331 -9.97 9.68 7.71
CA GLY A 331 -11.14 10.57 7.82
C GLY A 331 -12.44 9.82 8.08
N LEU A 332 -12.68 8.72 7.35
CA LEU A 332 -13.83 7.84 7.54
C LEU A 332 -13.84 7.24 8.95
N ALA A 333 -12.70 6.72 9.42
CA ALA A 333 -12.55 6.20 10.77
C ALA A 333 -12.75 7.27 11.85
N SER A 334 -12.37 8.52 11.56
CA SER A 334 -12.62 9.69 12.42
C SER A 334 -14.06 10.18 12.37
N GLY A 335 -14.93 9.57 11.55
CA GLY A 335 -16.35 9.89 11.51
C GLY A 335 -16.66 11.28 10.94
N ILE A 336 -15.84 11.78 10.02
CA ILE A 336 -16.06 13.04 9.30
C ILE A 336 -16.29 12.76 7.80
N PRO A 337 -17.07 13.59 7.09
CA PRO A 337 -17.25 13.46 5.64
C PRO A 337 -15.91 13.58 4.91
N VAL A 338 -15.72 12.74 3.89
CA VAL A 338 -14.52 12.67 3.08
C VAL A 338 -14.87 12.91 1.61
N LEU A 339 -14.08 13.76 0.95
CA LEU A 339 -14.14 14.01 -0.49
C LEU A 339 -12.93 13.35 -1.16
N SER A 340 -13.16 12.56 -2.20
CA SER A 340 -12.11 11.99 -3.05
C SER A 340 -12.62 11.81 -4.48
N ASN A 341 -11.74 11.76 -5.47
CA ASN A 341 -12.15 11.53 -6.85
C ASN A 341 -12.56 10.07 -7.08
N LEU A 342 -13.86 9.85 -7.34
CA LEU A 342 -14.44 8.54 -7.71
C LEU A 342 -15.16 8.63 -9.08
N GLU A 343 -14.78 9.60 -9.91
CA GLU A 343 -15.47 9.93 -11.16
C GLU A 343 -15.16 8.94 -12.28
N ASN A 344 -13.94 8.41 -12.35
CA ASN A 344 -13.49 7.63 -13.53
C ASN A 344 -14.22 6.28 -13.62
N PRO A 345 -15.13 6.11 -14.60
CA PRO A 345 -15.96 4.92 -14.70
C PRO A 345 -15.18 3.69 -15.19
N GLU A 346 -14.04 3.86 -15.87
CA GLU A 346 -13.22 2.75 -16.36
C GLU A 346 -12.62 1.94 -15.21
N ILE A 347 -12.25 2.61 -14.11
CA ILE A 347 -11.73 1.96 -12.90
C ILE A 347 -12.86 1.67 -11.91
N MET A 348 -13.80 2.61 -11.69
CA MET A 348 -14.77 2.51 -10.59
C MET A 348 -15.92 1.52 -10.85
N ASN A 349 -16.31 1.29 -12.11
CA ASN A 349 -17.46 0.45 -12.42
C ASN A 349 -17.30 -1.01 -11.97
N VAL A 350 -16.08 -1.56 -12.03
CA VAL A 350 -15.85 -2.94 -11.58
C VAL A 350 -16.16 -3.08 -10.08
N PHE A 351 -15.82 -2.08 -9.28
CA PHE A 351 -16.09 -2.08 -7.84
C PHE A 351 -17.56 -1.80 -7.50
N ARG A 352 -18.27 -0.98 -8.30
CA ARG A 352 -19.73 -0.83 -8.14
C ARG A 352 -20.47 -2.13 -8.42
N ARG A 353 -19.99 -2.93 -9.38
CA ARG A 353 -20.67 -4.15 -9.86
C ARG A 353 -20.32 -5.38 -9.04
N TYR A 354 -19.07 -5.51 -8.63
CA TYR A 354 -18.49 -6.75 -8.10
C TYR A 354 -17.75 -6.57 -6.77
N SER A 355 -17.87 -5.40 -6.13
CA SER A 355 -17.29 -5.10 -4.83
C SER A 355 -18.26 -4.23 -4.01
N TYR A 356 -17.73 -3.50 -3.03
CA TYR A 356 -18.50 -2.75 -2.02
C TYR A 356 -18.53 -1.23 -2.24
N LEU A 357 -18.22 -0.72 -3.44
CA LEU A 357 -18.21 0.73 -3.70
C LEU A 357 -19.58 1.39 -3.49
N ASN A 358 -20.69 0.65 -3.63
CA ASN A 358 -22.04 1.18 -3.39
C ASN A 358 -22.35 1.50 -1.92
N GLU A 359 -21.54 1.01 -0.99
CA GLU A 359 -21.65 1.33 0.44
C GLU A 359 -20.67 2.44 0.86
N CYS A 360 -19.83 2.95 -0.07
CA CYS A 360 -18.79 3.91 0.22
C CYS A 360 -19.37 5.34 0.36
N PRO A 361 -19.29 5.95 1.57
CA PRO A 361 -19.88 7.26 1.83
C PRO A 361 -18.90 8.41 1.51
N ILE A 362 -17.92 8.18 0.64
CA ILE A 362 -17.03 9.22 0.12
C ILE A 362 -17.78 9.99 -0.97
N VAL A 363 -17.76 11.32 -0.87
CA VAL A 363 -18.32 12.21 -1.88
C VAL A 363 -17.35 12.30 -3.06
N SER A 364 -17.76 11.77 -4.22
CA SER A 364 -16.99 11.87 -5.45
C SER A 364 -16.75 13.33 -5.81
N THR A 365 -15.47 13.71 -5.88
CA THR A 365 -15.06 15.10 -6.06
C THR A 365 -13.86 15.23 -7.00
N SER A 366 -13.99 16.10 -7.99
CA SER A 366 -12.97 16.47 -8.97
C SER A 366 -12.65 17.97 -8.89
N PRO A 367 -11.65 18.48 -9.62
CA PRO A 367 -11.40 19.92 -9.72
C PRO A 367 -12.63 20.74 -10.14
N GLU A 368 -13.49 20.16 -10.99
CA GLU A 368 -14.65 20.85 -11.57
C GLU A 368 -15.80 21.02 -10.58
N ASN A 369 -15.92 20.13 -9.58
CA ASN A 369 -17.06 20.12 -8.65
C ASN A 369 -16.68 20.34 -7.18
N VAL A 370 -15.39 20.47 -6.85
CA VAL A 370 -14.90 20.64 -5.46
C VAL A 370 -15.55 21.82 -4.75
N LYS A 371 -15.71 22.95 -5.43
CA LYS A 371 -16.34 24.15 -4.85
C LYS A 371 -17.78 23.88 -4.43
N ASP A 372 -18.56 23.24 -5.29
CA ASP A 372 -19.98 22.98 -5.04
C ASP A 372 -20.17 21.91 -3.96
N ASN A 373 -19.39 20.83 -4.01
CA ASN A 373 -19.41 19.80 -2.96
C ASN A 373 -19.00 20.36 -1.59
N LEU A 374 -17.96 21.19 -1.55
CA LEU A 374 -17.57 21.88 -0.32
C LEU A 374 -18.68 22.80 0.19
N ARG A 375 -19.30 23.61 -0.68
CA ARG A 375 -20.42 24.47 -0.27
C ARG A 375 -21.54 23.66 0.38
N LYS A 376 -21.99 22.58 -0.27
CA LYS A 376 -23.06 21.71 0.24
C LYS A 376 -22.71 21.14 1.62
N LEU A 377 -21.47 20.70 1.83
CA LEU A 377 -21.05 20.16 3.11
C LEU A 377 -20.84 21.24 4.16
N ILE A 378 -20.35 22.42 3.80
CA ILE A 378 -20.16 23.56 4.72
C ILE A 378 -21.51 24.02 5.25
N THR A 379 -22.51 24.21 4.38
CA THR A 379 -23.80 24.80 4.74
C THR A 379 -24.81 23.78 5.28
N ASN A 380 -24.48 22.49 5.28
CA ASN A 380 -25.37 21.43 5.78
C ASN A 380 -24.68 20.56 6.86
N PRO A 381 -24.74 20.97 8.14
CA PRO A 381 -24.17 20.21 9.24
C PRO A 381 -24.80 18.81 9.41
N GLU A 382 -26.10 18.66 9.11
CA GLU A 382 -26.78 17.37 9.20
C GLU A 382 -26.23 16.37 8.17
N LEU A 383 -26.02 16.81 6.93
CA LEU A 383 -25.38 15.99 5.90
C LEU A 383 -23.97 15.54 6.33
N ARG A 384 -23.20 16.43 6.99
CA ARG A 384 -21.89 16.04 7.55
C ARG A 384 -22.01 14.96 8.62
N VAL A 385 -23.00 15.06 9.50
CA VAL A 385 -23.26 14.04 10.54
C VAL A 385 -23.66 12.70 9.91
N GLN A 386 -24.55 12.71 8.92
CA GLN A 386 -24.99 11.50 8.22
C GLN A 386 -23.82 10.80 7.51
N LEU A 387 -23.04 11.55 6.72
CA LEU A 387 -21.88 11.02 6.00
C LEU A 387 -20.76 10.58 6.95
N GLY A 388 -20.49 11.34 8.01
CA GLY A 388 -19.51 10.97 9.03
C GLY A 388 -19.86 9.67 9.76
N SER A 389 -21.13 9.51 10.16
CA SER A 389 -21.63 8.28 10.79
C SER A 389 -21.55 7.07 9.86
N ALA A 390 -21.93 7.24 8.59
CA ALA A 390 -21.77 6.20 7.58
C ALA A 390 -20.29 5.88 7.34
N GLY A 391 -19.43 6.90 7.31
CA GLY A 391 -17.98 6.77 7.14
C GLY A 391 -17.34 5.91 8.24
N ARG A 392 -17.75 6.12 9.49
CA ARG A 392 -17.26 5.31 10.61
C ARG A 392 -17.64 3.84 10.43
N LYS A 393 -18.90 3.56 10.11
CA LYS A 393 -19.40 2.19 9.85
C LYS A 393 -18.66 1.55 8.67
N TYR A 394 -18.35 2.32 7.64
CA TYR A 394 -17.60 1.85 6.47
C TYR A 394 -16.16 1.47 6.82
N ALA A 395 -15.47 2.31 7.61
CA ALA A 395 -14.14 1.99 8.11
C ALA A 395 -14.15 0.73 9.00
N GLU A 396 -15.14 0.59 9.88
CA GLU A 396 -15.33 -0.61 10.71
C GLU A 396 -15.57 -1.88 9.88
N LYS A 397 -16.44 -1.79 8.86
CA LYS A 397 -16.83 -2.92 8.02
C LYS A 397 -15.71 -3.36 7.07
N TYR A 398 -15.02 -2.42 6.42
CA TYR A 398 -14.12 -2.72 5.29
C TYR A 398 -12.64 -2.44 5.52
N HIS A 399 -12.29 -1.62 6.53
CA HIS A 399 -10.91 -1.20 6.80
C HIS A 399 -10.43 -1.54 8.21
N SER A 400 -11.19 -2.32 8.98
CA SER A 400 -10.75 -2.79 10.29
C SER A 400 -9.76 -3.94 10.19
N TYR A 401 -9.07 -4.22 11.29
CA TYR A 401 -8.28 -5.45 11.42
C TYR A 401 -9.12 -6.71 11.19
N ASN A 402 -10.39 -6.72 11.61
CA ASN A 402 -11.30 -7.84 11.36
C ASN A 402 -11.56 -8.03 9.86
N ALA A 403 -11.77 -6.95 9.11
CA ALA A 403 -11.95 -7.02 7.67
C ALA A 403 -10.73 -7.59 6.95
N PHE A 404 -9.53 -7.10 7.32
CA PHE A 404 -8.29 -7.63 6.77
C PHE A 404 -8.06 -9.10 7.15
N ASN A 405 -8.32 -9.47 8.41
CA ASN A 405 -8.24 -10.85 8.88
C ASN A 405 -9.17 -11.79 8.10
N ALA A 406 -10.39 -11.35 7.79
CA ALA A 406 -11.33 -12.14 7.01
C ALA A 406 -10.84 -12.36 5.57
N LEU A 407 -10.33 -11.30 4.91
CA LEU A 407 -9.73 -11.41 3.59
C LEU A 407 -8.47 -12.29 3.60
N PHE A 408 -7.63 -12.15 4.63
CA PHE A 408 -6.42 -12.98 4.78
C PHE A 408 -6.76 -14.46 5.02
N ALA A 409 -7.79 -14.76 5.81
CA ALA A 409 -8.25 -16.13 5.99
C ALA A 409 -8.69 -16.76 4.65
N GLU A 410 -9.32 -15.97 3.77
CA GLU A 410 -9.68 -16.43 2.42
C GLU A 410 -8.44 -16.65 1.54
N MET A 411 -7.43 -15.76 1.60
CA MET A 411 -6.14 -15.97 0.93
C MET A 411 -5.42 -17.22 1.45
N GLU A 412 -5.40 -17.43 2.77
CA GLU A 412 -4.79 -18.61 3.41
C GLU A 412 -5.46 -19.91 2.95
N LYS A 413 -6.80 -19.96 2.94
CA LYS A 413 -7.54 -21.09 2.39
C LYS A 413 -7.08 -21.40 0.98
N LYS A 414 -6.98 -20.37 0.13
CA LYS A 414 -6.59 -20.52 -1.27
C LYS A 414 -5.17 -21.05 -1.45
N ILE A 415 -4.18 -20.41 -0.81
CA ILE A 415 -2.77 -20.59 -1.18
C ILE A 415 -1.98 -21.47 -0.21
N TRP A 416 -2.44 -21.59 1.05
CA TRP A 416 -1.72 -22.34 2.09
C TRP A 416 -2.38 -23.69 2.37
N ARG A 417 -3.72 -23.73 2.42
CA ARG A 417 -4.48 -24.95 2.70
C ARG A 417 -4.95 -25.68 1.45
N ASP A 418 -4.84 -25.04 0.28
CA ASP A 418 -5.36 -25.53 -1.00
C ASP A 418 -6.84 -25.95 -0.90
N ASP A 419 -7.64 -25.19 -0.14
CA ASP A 419 -9.05 -25.47 0.14
C ASP A 419 -9.90 -25.20 -1.12
N PRO A 420 -10.57 -26.22 -1.69
CA PRO A 420 -11.37 -26.08 -2.91
C PRO A 420 -12.63 -25.22 -2.72
N SER A 421 -13.04 -24.95 -1.48
CA SER A 421 -14.17 -24.05 -1.19
C SER A 421 -13.81 -22.56 -1.26
N SER A 422 -12.52 -22.25 -1.41
CA SER A 422 -12.05 -20.87 -1.50
C SER A 422 -12.51 -20.17 -2.79
N ASP A 423 -13.12 -19.01 -2.63
CA ASP A 423 -13.65 -18.16 -3.71
C ASP A 423 -13.32 -16.67 -3.47
N PRO A 424 -12.03 -16.31 -3.54
CA PRO A 424 -11.58 -14.94 -3.27
C PRO A 424 -12.11 -13.92 -4.28
N MET A 425 -12.43 -14.34 -5.51
CA MET A 425 -12.94 -13.45 -6.55
C MET A 425 -14.35 -12.96 -6.23
N ASN A 426 -15.17 -13.79 -5.59
CA ASN A 426 -16.51 -13.41 -5.14
C ASN A 426 -16.57 -13.00 -3.67
N PHE A 427 -15.43 -12.86 -2.99
CA PHE A 427 -15.39 -12.51 -1.56
C PHE A 427 -16.13 -11.21 -1.24
N PHE A 428 -16.08 -10.23 -2.14
CA PHE A 428 -16.80 -8.95 -2.03
C PHE A 428 -17.93 -8.77 -3.05
N ASN A 429 -18.30 -9.82 -3.79
CA ASN A 429 -19.30 -9.71 -4.85
C ASN A 429 -20.70 -9.51 -4.23
N PRO A 430 -21.36 -8.34 -4.41
CA PRO A 430 -22.63 -8.05 -3.76
C PRO A 430 -23.78 -8.94 -4.23
N ARG A 431 -23.62 -9.64 -5.36
CA ARG A 431 -24.61 -10.61 -5.86
C ARG A 431 -24.50 -11.99 -5.21
N ASN A 432 -23.43 -12.26 -4.47
CA ASN A 432 -23.26 -13.51 -3.74
C ASN A 432 -23.76 -13.33 -2.30
N SER A 433 -24.82 -14.03 -1.89
CA SER A 433 -25.38 -13.90 -0.54
C SER A 433 -24.42 -14.32 0.58
N LYS A 434 -23.35 -15.05 0.27
CA LYS A 434 -22.31 -15.47 1.21
C LYS A 434 -21.06 -14.57 1.19
N SER A 435 -21.04 -13.53 0.35
CA SER A 435 -19.91 -12.60 0.31
C SER A 435 -19.79 -11.80 1.61
N TYR A 436 -18.58 -11.36 1.93
CA TYR A 436 -18.27 -10.64 3.16
C TYR A 436 -19.16 -9.40 3.37
N ASN A 437 -19.41 -8.62 2.31
CA ASN A 437 -20.25 -7.42 2.38
C ASN A 437 -21.71 -7.73 2.74
N ASN A 438 -22.20 -8.95 2.46
CA ASN A 438 -23.56 -9.41 2.73
C ASN A 438 -23.70 -10.15 4.07
N LEU A 439 -22.61 -10.41 4.79
CA LEU A 439 -22.65 -11.01 6.14
C LEU A 439 -23.13 -10.04 7.22
N THR A 440 -23.15 -8.74 6.92
CA THR A 440 -23.63 -7.67 7.81
C THR A 440 -24.52 -6.69 7.05
N PRO A 441 -25.38 -5.92 7.74
CA PRO A 441 -26.27 -4.96 7.08
C PRO A 441 -25.51 -3.99 6.15
N LEU A 442 -26.20 -3.55 5.11
CA LEU A 442 -25.68 -2.52 4.21
C LEU A 442 -25.57 -1.17 4.93
N ILE A 443 -24.52 -0.42 4.59
CA ILE A 443 -24.32 0.93 5.10
C ILE A 443 -25.19 1.90 4.30
N ASN A 444 -26.20 2.47 4.96
CA ASN A 444 -27.03 3.52 4.37
C ASN A 444 -26.32 4.88 4.47
N HIS A 445 -26.28 5.62 3.37
CA HIS A 445 -25.75 6.99 3.30
C HIS A 445 -26.51 7.79 2.23
N PRO A 446 -26.51 9.14 2.29
CA PRO A 446 -27.34 9.99 1.42
C PRO A 446 -26.76 10.23 0.01
N LEU A 447 -25.81 9.40 -0.44
CA LEU A 447 -25.18 9.62 -1.76
C LEU A 447 -25.79 8.70 -2.80
N THR A 448 -26.08 9.26 -3.98
CA THR A 448 -26.47 8.47 -5.14
C THR A 448 -25.29 8.38 -6.09
N ASN A 449 -24.84 7.16 -6.40
CA ASN A 449 -23.64 6.92 -7.21
C ASN A 449 -22.41 7.72 -6.73
N SER A 450 -22.24 7.86 -5.42
CA SER A 450 -21.17 8.66 -4.77
C SER A 450 -21.30 10.19 -4.86
N HIS A 451 -22.42 10.73 -5.36
CA HIS A 451 -22.66 12.18 -5.41
C HIS A 451 -23.74 12.62 -4.42
N ILE A 452 -23.63 13.87 -3.93
CA ILE A 452 -24.67 14.51 -3.13
C ILE A 452 -25.82 14.91 -4.06
N THR A 453 -27.01 14.34 -3.86
CA THR A 453 -28.22 14.74 -4.59
C THR A 453 -28.76 16.06 -4.07
N ASN A 454 -29.38 16.84 -4.95
CA ASN A 454 -30.14 18.01 -4.57
C ASN A 454 -31.58 17.53 -4.36
N ASP A 455 -31.88 16.99 -3.18
CA ASP A 455 -33.26 16.74 -2.79
C ASP A 455 -33.92 18.05 -2.32
#